data_AF-A0AAD9KBS2-F1
#
_entry.id   AF-A0AAD9KBS2-F1
#
_cell.length_a   1.000
_cell.length_b   1.000
_cell.length_c   1.000
_cell.angle_alpha   90.00
_cell.angle_beta   90.00
_cell.angle_gamma   90.00
#
_symmetry.space_group_name_H-M   'P 1'
#
loop_
_entity.id
_entity.type
_entity.pdbx_description
1 polymer ?
#
loop_
_entity_poly.entity_id
_entity_poly.type
_entity_poly.pdbx_seq_one_letter_code
_entity_poly.pdbx_strand_id
1 'polypeptide(L)'
;MFLQVVTKGPLTVAEGGDAEYIEFAATLPPRFICASSESLSSTNGTCEITVFGLLGVESGDRKCLDGTSIPQAVIGWPHSYIDDIIVPCGVRITETNWFLVLRLAIKAKVDSIEDTNYKRQLTIRQKLSIGSLKITTNLKVIEVTVTNTDRGLSCSASGDPHYRTFDGAYFHNYIEGELVMFRHKTLPYAVHTFQRRCNNHAACHCTIAIRSGDDVIVIDVCGPNGTPASRIPQIEVQLYLNGDLTPGTTIEQYNGGTAYKVRLPTGTVIQVQRGWSNYMNTAIYLSVADYGQTEGMCGSADDNPGNDLFGGSVPAAWIKTWRVEQKDSLYFGSCKKLVTTTVTSSHPMSVTLSQPTYCDCTSDIQTCAPGRDVVNCVSSTSTGRGKEITSMLLTQALQPLGCDSGPPRVKPPPEFDLEFNPKPVKWPTTGPRTKTKVEEHCRLKIEGSVVGKLCGRLLNVTFDMEIEGCMEDVKIGGALVWARASIDAALEKCKGVLEGKEHIQGPDSPGKENPLVEIGDKLCPGDETEGICSGNGTCRLGMCFGRIKL
;
A
#
# COMPACT_ATOMS: atom_id res chain seq x y z
N MET A 1 38.30 -20.84 16.25
CA MET A 1 37.02 -20.26 15.78
C MET A 1 37.02 -20.36 14.26
N PHE A 2 36.05 -21.07 13.67
CA PHE A 2 36.01 -21.39 12.23
C PHE A 2 35.62 -20.21 11.36
N LEU A 3 34.85 -19.27 11.93
CA LEU A 3 34.34 -18.11 11.23
C LEU A 3 34.77 -16.82 11.92
N GLN A 4 35.08 -15.80 11.13
CA GLN A 4 35.32 -14.46 11.62
C GLN A 4 34.33 -13.49 10.99
N VAL A 5 33.65 -12.72 11.83
CA VAL A 5 32.82 -11.60 11.37
C VAL A 5 33.74 -10.43 11.01
N VAL A 6 33.71 -10.02 9.75
CA VAL A 6 34.56 -8.97 9.18
C VAL A 6 33.99 -7.59 9.52
N THR A 7 32.67 -7.44 9.51
CA THR A 7 32.00 -6.19 9.89
C THR A 7 32.36 -5.79 11.31
N LYS A 8 33.00 -4.62 11.47
CA LYS A 8 33.57 -4.18 12.76
C LYS A 8 32.60 -3.35 13.60
N GLY A 9 31.85 -2.45 12.98
CA GLY A 9 31.01 -1.44 13.65
C GLY A 9 29.50 -1.74 13.63
N PRO A 10 28.69 -0.82 14.18
CA PRO A 10 27.24 -0.88 14.05
C PRO A 10 26.81 -0.74 12.58
N LEU A 11 25.62 -1.25 12.28
CA LEU A 11 24.97 -1.15 10.98
C LEU A 11 23.81 -0.15 11.07
N THR A 12 23.58 0.64 10.03
CA THR A 12 22.40 1.52 9.96
C THR A 12 21.62 1.20 8.70
N VAL A 13 20.32 0.92 8.82
CA VAL A 13 19.41 0.67 7.70
C VAL A 13 18.22 1.62 7.80
N ALA A 14 17.69 2.07 6.66
CA ALA A 14 16.57 3.00 6.60
C ALA A 14 15.35 2.36 5.94
N GLU A 15 14.15 2.70 6.40
CA GLU A 15 12.90 2.23 5.81
C GLU A 15 12.74 2.73 4.37
N GLY A 16 12.38 1.84 3.46
CA GLY A 16 12.40 2.14 2.01
C GLY A 16 13.80 2.27 1.41
N GLY A 17 14.86 2.18 2.23
CA GLY A 17 16.25 2.17 1.78
C GLY A 17 16.74 0.80 1.29
N ASP A 18 17.94 0.80 0.73
CA ASP A 18 18.63 -0.41 0.32
C ASP A 18 19.06 -1.27 1.52
N ALA A 19 19.29 -2.56 1.26
CA ALA A 19 19.83 -3.45 2.27
C ALA A 19 21.32 -3.18 2.51
N GLU A 20 21.72 -3.25 3.78
CA GLU A 20 23.12 -3.23 4.19
C GLU A 20 23.63 -4.64 4.50
N TYR A 21 24.94 -4.84 4.48
CA TYR A 21 25.51 -6.19 4.52
C TYR A 21 26.38 -6.44 5.75
N ILE A 22 26.13 -7.57 6.42
CA ILE A 22 27.08 -8.16 7.36
C ILE A 22 27.97 -9.14 6.62
N GLU A 23 29.28 -8.91 6.71
CA GLU A 23 30.30 -9.71 6.05
C GLU A 23 31.01 -10.63 7.04
N PHE A 24 31.24 -11.88 6.62
CA PHE A 24 32.02 -12.86 7.36
C PHE A 24 32.83 -13.75 6.43
N ALA A 25 33.94 -14.27 6.96
CA ALA A 25 34.85 -15.15 6.25
C ALA A 25 35.17 -16.38 7.09
N ALA A 26 35.26 -17.54 6.44
CA ALA A 26 35.79 -18.74 7.08
C ALA A 26 37.32 -18.62 7.20
N THR A 27 37.87 -19.04 8.33
CA THR A 27 39.33 -19.01 8.57
C THR A 27 40.02 -20.27 8.06
N LEU A 28 39.26 -21.32 7.77
CA LEU A 28 39.74 -22.60 7.25
C LEU A 28 38.64 -23.32 6.44
N PRO A 29 39.00 -24.27 5.54
CA PRO A 29 38.04 -25.08 4.79
C PRO A 29 37.14 -25.96 5.69
N PRO A 30 35.85 -26.17 5.34
CA PRO A 30 34.93 -27.02 6.09
C PRO A 30 35.44 -28.43 6.38
N ARG A 31 36.20 -29.05 5.47
CA ARG A 31 36.82 -30.37 5.61
C ARG A 31 37.67 -30.52 6.86
N PHE A 32 38.27 -29.45 7.40
CA PHE A 32 39.03 -29.55 8.66
C PHE A 32 38.14 -29.84 9.88
N ILE A 33 36.85 -29.50 9.79
CA ILE A 33 35.84 -29.80 10.80
C ILE A 33 35.09 -31.08 10.44
N CYS A 34 34.77 -31.24 9.15
CA CYS A 34 33.96 -32.34 8.64
C CYS A 34 34.75 -33.64 8.38
N ALA A 35 36.08 -33.65 8.38
CA ALA A 35 36.88 -34.85 8.09
C ALA A 35 36.62 -36.04 9.03
N SER A 36 36.04 -35.82 10.21
CA SER A 36 35.62 -36.90 11.10
C SER A 36 34.41 -37.71 10.57
N SER A 37 33.60 -37.14 9.67
CA SER A 37 32.42 -37.82 9.11
C SER A 37 32.73 -38.78 7.96
N GLU A 38 33.86 -38.61 7.25
CA GLU A 38 34.31 -39.57 6.23
C GLU A 38 34.75 -40.92 6.82
N SER A 39 35.13 -40.94 8.12
CA SER A 39 35.43 -42.19 8.85
C SER A 39 34.19 -42.93 9.36
N LEU A 40 33.00 -42.31 9.28
CA LEU A 40 31.70 -42.87 9.70
C LEU A 40 30.97 -43.44 8.47
N SER A 41 31.63 -44.33 7.75
CA SER A 41 31.17 -44.93 6.48
C SER A 41 30.09 -46.01 6.65
N SER A 42 29.12 -45.85 7.55
CA SER A 42 28.02 -46.83 7.66
C SER A 42 26.63 -46.27 7.90
N THR A 43 26.43 -44.96 8.08
CA THR A 43 25.08 -44.36 8.15
C THR A 43 25.12 -42.85 7.87
N ASN A 44 24.64 -42.39 6.70
CA ASN A 44 24.08 -41.05 6.44
C ASN A 44 24.63 -39.84 7.25
N GLY A 45 25.95 -39.68 7.36
CA GLY A 45 26.55 -38.54 8.08
C GLY A 45 26.66 -37.31 7.18
N THR A 46 25.67 -36.42 7.19
CA THR A 46 25.81 -35.10 6.56
C THR A 46 26.57 -34.16 7.48
N CYS A 47 27.55 -33.42 6.93
CA CYS A 47 28.22 -32.31 7.62
C CYS A 47 27.75 -30.98 7.01
N GLU A 48 27.11 -30.13 7.81
CA GLU A 48 26.59 -28.83 7.38
C GLU A 48 27.07 -27.74 8.32
N ILE A 49 27.65 -26.69 7.75
CA ILE A 49 28.04 -25.48 8.48
C ILE A 49 27.18 -24.33 7.98
N THR A 50 26.44 -23.71 8.88
CA THR A 50 25.54 -22.59 8.55
C THR A 50 25.80 -21.42 9.48
N VAL A 51 25.88 -20.23 8.93
CA VAL A 51 25.93 -18.97 9.68
C VAL A 51 24.57 -18.32 9.54
N PHE A 52 23.98 -17.89 10.64
CA PHE A 52 22.65 -17.28 10.64
C PHE A 52 22.60 -16.06 11.56
N GLY A 53 21.80 -15.08 11.16
CA GLY A 53 21.51 -13.88 11.93
C GLY A 53 20.18 -14.00 12.66
N LEU A 54 20.16 -13.61 13.93
CA LEU A 54 18.93 -13.44 14.71
C LEU A 54 18.85 -12.00 15.20
N LEU A 55 17.79 -11.30 14.80
CA LEU A 55 17.44 -9.98 15.30
C LEU A 55 16.74 -10.12 16.65
N GLY A 56 17.22 -9.36 17.64
CA GLY A 56 16.55 -9.20 18.92
C GLY A 56 15.20 -8.52 18.74
N VAL A 57 14.25 -8.88 19.59
CA VAL A 57 12.93 -8.25 19.73
C VAL A 57 12.87 -7.68 21.15
N GLU A 58 12.37 -6.46 21.30
CA GLU A 58 12.23 -5.83 22.61
C GLU A 58 10.76 -5.80 23.04
N SER A 59 10.50 -5.72 24.35
CA SER A 59 9.12 -5.73 24.88
C SER A 59 8.30 -4.51 24.46
N GLY A 60 8.97 -3.40 24.12
CA GLY A 60 8.36 -2.17 23.59
C GLY A 60 8.14 -2.20 22.07
N ASP A 61 8.50 -3.29 21.38
CA ASP A 61 8.25 -3.43 19.96
C ASP A 61 6.75 -3.41 19.69
N ARG A 62 6.39 -2.70 18.62
CA ARG A 62 5.02 -2.65 18.12
C ARG A 62 4.54 -4.06 17.80
N LYS A 63 3.25 -4.27 18.03
CA LYS A 63 2.59 -5.55 17.75
C LYS A 63 1.38 -5.33 16.89
N CYS A 64 1.11 -6.25 15.98
CA CYS A 64 -0.18 -6.32 15.33
C CYS A 64 -1.28 -6.56 16.39
N LEU A 65 -2.54 -6.27 16.06
CA LEU A 65 -3.65 -6.42 17.00
C LEU A 65 -3.83 -7.85 17.54
N ASP A 66 -3.45 -8.86 16.76
CA ASP A 66 -3.44 -10.27 17.14
C ASP A 66 -2.33 -10.62 18.15
N GLY A 67 -1.48 -9.65 18.50
CA GLY A 67 -0.35 -9.79 19.43
C GLY A 67 0.97 -10.19 18.75
N THR A 68 0.98 -10.36 17.43
CA THR A 68 2.19 -10.68 16.67
C THR A 68 3.17 -9.51 16.72
N SER A 69 4.37 -9.70 17.27
CA SER A 69 5.40 -8.66 17.29
C SER A 69 5.86 -8.33 15.87
N ILE A 70 6.10 -7.04 15.60
CA ILE A 70 6.56 -6.52 14.32
C ILE A 70 8.07 -6.32 14.41
N PRO A 71 8.88 -7.16 13.74
CA PRO A 71 10.33 -6.95 13.68
C PRO A 71 10.65 -5.67 12.93
N GLN A 72 11.66 -4.93 13.39
CA GLN A 72 12.06 -3.65 12.78
C GLN A 72 12.96 -3.81 11.55
N ALA A 73 13.52 -5.00 11.37
CA ALA A 73 14.37 -5.32 10.23
C ALA A 73 14.18 -6.78 9.83
N VAL A 74 14.57 -7.09 8.61
CA VAL A 74 14.48 -8.43 8.01
C VAL A 74 15.82 -8.82 7.39
N ILE A 75 16.00 -10.12 7.20
CA ILE A 75 17.17 -10.67 6.51
C ILE A 75 16.77 -11.07 5.09
N GLY A 76 17.51 -10.59 4.10
CA GLY A 76 17.30 -10.93 2.69
C GLY A 76 17.59 -12.40 2.41
N TRP A 77 16.69 -13.05 1.69
CA TRP A 77 16.82 -14.41 1.19
C TRP A 77 16.54 -14.41 -0.32
N PRO A 78 17.46 -13.86 -1.15
CA PRO A 78 17.28 -13.90 -2.59
C PRO A 78 17.25 -15.35 -3.06
N HIS A 79 16.12 -15.78 -3.64
CA HIS A 79 15.99 -17.10 -4.25
C HIS A 79 16.82 -17.10 -5.54
N SER A 80 18.11 -17.43 -5.41
CA SER A 80 19.00 -17.62 -6.53
C SER A 80 18.98 -19.10 -6.93
N TYR A 81 19.16 -19.41 -8.21
CA TYR A 81 19.28 -20.78 -8.75
C TYR A 81 20.39 -21.63 -8.05
N ILE A 82 21.20 -21.02 -7.18
CA ILE A 82 22.13 -21.68 -6.27
C ILE A 82 21.42 -21.91 -4.92
N ASP A 83 20.38 -22.74 -4.92
CA ASP A 83 19.48 -23.00 -3.79
C ASP A 83 20.16 -23.62 -2.54
N ASP A 84 21.45 -23.92 -2.61
CA ASP A 84 22.19 -24.57 -1.52
C ASP A 84 23.08 -23.66 -0.68
N ILE A 85 23.29 -22.39 -1.07
CA ILE A 85 24.20 -21.47 -0.35
C ILE A 85 23.44 -20.51 0.55
N ILE A 86 22.38 -19.85 0.08
CA ILE A 86 21.63 -18.90 0.90
C ILE A 86 20.41 -19.61 1.47
N VAL A 87 20.35 -19.68 2.79
CA VAL A 87 19.29 -20.37 3.52
C VAL A 87 18.45 -19.34 4.29
N PRO A 88 17.23 -19.69 4.73
CA PRO A 88 16.45 -18.82 5.61
C PRO A 88 17.29 -18.28 6.78
N CYS A 89 17.30 -16.95 6.94
CA CYS A 89 18.05 -16.23 7.97
C CYS A 89 19.57 -16.41 7.95
N GLY A 90 20.16 -17.01 6.91
CA GLY A 90 21.54 -17.48 6.96
C GLY A 90 22.22 -17.78 5.62
N VAL A 91 23.46 -18.22 5.73
CA VAL A 91 24.29 -18.70 4.61
C VAL A 91 24.95 -20.02 5.02
N ARG A 92 24.87 -21.01 4.14
CA ARG A 92 25.58 -22.29 4.25
C ARG A 92 27.00 -22.15 3.71
N ILE A 93 27.96 -22.71 4.44
CA ILE A 93 29.37 -22.74 4.09
C ILE A 93 29.71 -24.12 3.56
N THR A 94 30.30 -24.16 2.37
CA THR A 94 30.63 -25.35 1.60
C THR A 94 32.10 -25.32 1.17
N GLU A 95 32.61 -26.45 0.68
CA GLU A 95 33.95 -26.51 0.07
C GLU A 95 34.13 -25.58 -1.14
N THR A 96 33.03 -25.14 -1.75
CA THR A 96 33.03 -24.29 -2.94
C THR A 96 32.89 -22.81 -2.65
N ASN A 97 32.55 -22.40 -1.42
CA ASN A 97 32.32 -20.99 -1.08
C ASN A 97 33.07 -20.48 0.15
N TRP A 98 33.74 -21.33 0.94
CA TRP A 98 34.38 -20.93 2.21
C TRP A 98 35.47 -19.87 2.04
N PHE A 99 36.12 -19.81 0.88
CA PHE A 99 37.18 -18.86 0.55
C PHE A 99 36.64 -17.48 0.12
N LEU A 100 35.31 -17.34 0.00
CA LEU A 100 34.65 -16.08 -0.34
C LEU A 100 34.31 -15.28 0.93
N VAL A 101 34.15 -13.97 0.75
CA VAL A 101 33.47 -13.14 1.75
C VAL A 101 31.98 -13.34 1.59
N LEU A 102 31.36 -13.96 2.58
CA LEU A 102 29.94 -14.24 2.61
C LEU A 102 29.19 -13.07 3.24
N ARG A 103 27.97 -12.83 2.76
CA ARG A 103 27.18 -11.65 3.15
C ARG A 103 25.78 -12.04 3.60
N LEU A 104 25.30 -11.39 4.65
CA LEU A 104 23.88 -11.37 5.04
C LEU A 104 23.32 -9.97 4.79
N ALA A 105 22.29 -9.89 3.95
CA ALA A 105 21.59 -8.64 3.68
C ALA A 105 20.62 -8.35 4.82
N ILE A 106 20.72 -7.17 5.42
CA ILE A 106 19.85 -6.65 6.47
C ILE A 106 19.10 -5.46 5.88
N LYS A 107 17.77 -5.46 5.96
CA LYS A 107 16.94 -4.38 5.45
C LYS A 107 15.97 -3.92 6.54
N ALA A 108 15.74 -2.62 6.64
CA ALA A 108 14.68 -2.08 7.50
C ALA A 108 13.31 -2.54 6.99
N LYS A 109 12.37 -2.77 7.90
CA LYS A 109 11.01 -3.16 7.54
C LYS A 109 10.16 -1.90 7.39
N VAL A 110 9.48 -1.74 6.25
CA VAL A 110 8.59 -0.60 6.01
C VAL A 110 7.29 -0.80 6.79
N ASP A 111 6.98 0.07 7.74
CA ASP A 111 5.75 0.02 8.53
C ASP A 111 4.74 1.14 8.19
N SER A 112 5.16 2.14 7.40
CA SER A 112 4.33 3.26 6.94
C SER A 112 3.86 4.16 8.08
N ILE A 113 4.64 4.28 9.15
CA ILE A 113 4.30 5.07 10.33
C ILE A 113 5.47 5.94 10.74
N GLU A 114 5.24 7.25 10.70
CA GLU A 114 6.17 8.22 11.26
C GLU A 114 6.38 8.01 12.78
N ASP A 115 7.56 7.54 13.15
CA ASP A 115 7.98 7.29 14.52
C ASP A 115 9.48 7.51 14.82
N THR A 116 10.01 6.82 15.84
CA THR A 116 11.39 6.98 16.31
C THR A 116 12.31 5.91 15.75
N ASN A 117 13.58 6.25 15.57
CA ASN A 117 14.60 5.26 15.23
C ASN A 117 14.72 4.16 16.30
N TYR A 118 14.87 2.93 15.83
CA TYR A 118 15.00 1.75 16.66
C TYR A 118 16.43 1.22 16.67
N LYS A 119 16.87 0.66 17.80
CA LYS A 119 18.13 -0.06 17.91
C LYS A 119 17.85 -1.52 18.21
N ARG A 120 18.42 -2.43 17.44
CA ARG A 120 18.27 -3.87 17.62
C ARG A 120 19.61 -4.56 17.66
N GLN A 121 19.71 -5.61 18.47
CA GLN A 121 20.89 -6.46 18.51
C GLN A 121 20.75 -7.59 17.50
N LEU A 122 21.63 -7.62 16.50
CA LEU A 122 21.78 -8.74 15.57
C LEU A 122 22.81 -9.72 16.11
N THR A 123 22.36 -10.88 16.58
CA THR A 123 23.22 -11.97 17.05
C THR A 123 23.59 -12.87 15.88
N ILE A 124 24.86 -12.91 15.52
CA ILE A 124 25.39 -13.83 14.51
C ILE A 124 25.79 -15.14 15.18
N ARG A 125 25.23 -16.23 14.69
CA ARG A 125 25.45 -17.59 15.20
C ARG A 125 25.99 -18.51 14.11
N GLN A 126 26.81 -19.47 14.52
CA GLN A 126 27.24 -20.59 13.70
C GLN A 126 26.58 -21.86 14.20
N LYS A 127 25.92 -22.60 13.29
CA LYS A 127 25.43 -23.96 13.49
C LYS A 127 26.32 -24.92 12.73
N LEU A 128 26.82 -25.93 13.44
CA LEU A 128 27.54 -27.08 12.90
C LEU A 128 26.69 -28.32 13.13
N SER A 129 26.32 -29.00 12.05
CA SER A 129 25.60 -30.28 12.10
C SER A 129 26.54 -31.36 11.56
N ILE A 130 26.87 -32.39 12.35
CA ILE A 130 27.67 -33.56 11.95
C ILE A 130 26.89 -34.81 12.32
N GLY A 131 26.22 -35.44 11.36
CA GLY A 131 25.30 -36.54 11.63
C GLY A 131 24.20 -36.11 12.62
N SER A 132 24.16 -36.74 13.80
CA SER A 132 23.21 -36.38 14.87
C SER A 132 23.67 -35.22 15.77
N LEU A 133 24.97 -34.86 15.74
CA LEU A 133 25.52 -33.78 16.57
C LEU A 133 25.15 -32.43 15.98
N LYS A 134 24.54 -31.55 16.78
CA LYS A 134 24.24 -30.15 16.43
C LYS A 134 24.85 -29.23 17.46
N ILE A 135 25.83 -28.44 17.06
CA ILE A 135 26.48 -27.43 17.91
C ILE A 135 26.11 -26.06 17.39
N THR A 136 25.64 -25.18 18.27
CA THR A 136 25.38 -23.77 17.95
C THR A 136 26.25 -22.88 18.81
N THR A 137 26.94 -21.91 18.20
CA THR A 137 27.84 -20.98 18.90
C THR A 137 27.54 -19.53 18.50
N ASN A 138 27.60 -18.61 19.46
CA ASN A 138 27.51 -17.18 19.18
C ASN A 138 28.88 -16.68 18.72
N LEU A 139 28.92 -15.97 17.59
CA LEU A 139 30.15 -15.43 17.03
C LEU A 139 30.32 -13.95 17.39
N LYS A 140 29.28 -13.15 17.17
CA LYS A 140 29.29 -11.71 17.42
C LYS A 140 27.88 -11.17 17.60
N VAL A 141 27.75 -10.08 18.36
CA VAL A 141 26.55 -9.25 18.40
C VAL A 141 26.89 -7.92 17.72
N ILE A 142 26.04 -7.49 16.80
CA ILE A 142 26.17 -6.22 16.07
C ILE A 142 24.94 -5.37 16.39
N GLU A 143 25.13 -4.11 16.76
CA GLU A 143 24.03 -3.16 16.87
C GLU A 143 23.56 -2.74 15.46
N VAL A 144 22.27 -2.87 15.20
CA VAL A 144 21.60 -2.40 14.00
C VAL A 144 20.70 -1.23 14.39
N THR A 145 20.97 -0.05 13.82
CA THR A 145 20.08 1.10 13.93
C THR A 145 19.14 1.10 12.74
N VAL A 146 17.84 1.02 12.99
CA VAL A 146 16.78 1.18 12.00
C VAL A 146 16.32 2.62 12.07
N THR A 147 16.51 3.38 11.00
CA THR A 147 16.07 4.77 10.92
C THR A 147 14.70 4.85 10.27
N ASN A 148 13.75 5.45 10.98
CA ASN A 148 12.44 5.77 10.41
C ASN A 148 12.61 6.89 9.39
N THR A 149 12.04 6.67 8.21
CA THR A 149 12.08 7.62 7.09
C THR A 149 10.69 7.81 6.47
N ASP A 150 9.65 7.29 7.10
CA ASP A 150 8.27 7.54 6.71
C ASP A 150 7.92 9.04 6.78
N ARG A 151 6.96 9.45 5.93
CA ARG A 151 6.61 10.86 5.68
C ARG A 151 5.11 11.16 5.67
N GLY A 152 4.27 10.13 5.78
CA GLY A 152 2.82 10.31 5.79
C GLY A 152 2.24 10.95 4.52
N LEU A 153 2.94 10.82 3.39
CA LEU A 153 2.51 11.43 2.12
C LEU A 153 1.25 10.73 1.60
N SER A 154 0.27 11.54 1.19
CA SER A 154 -0.99 11.04 0.66
C SER A 154 -1.48 11.89 -0.51
N CYS A 155 -1.95 11.21 -1.54
CA CYS A 155 -2.70 11.81 -2.65
C CYS A 155 -4.16 11.44 -2.50
N SER A 156 -5.08 12.35 -2.78
CA SER A 156 -6.51 12.08 -2.70
C SER A 156 -7.29 12.66 -3.87
N ALA A 157 -8.42 12.02 -4.17
CA ALA A 157 -9.44 12.45 -5.12
C ALA A 157 -10.82 12.28 -4.48
N SER A 158 -11.56 13.37 -4.23
CA SER A 158 -12.96 13.33 -3.76
C SER A 158 -13.98 13.55 -4.90
N GLY A 159 -15.13 12.88 -4.79
CA GLY A 159 -16.12 12.52 -5.83
C GLY A 159 -16.86 13.62 -6.58
N ASP A 160 -16.18 14.72 -6.87
CA ASP A 160 -16.70 15.94 -7.47
C ASP A 160 -15.59 17.00 -7.74
N PRO A 161 -14.71 16.75 -8.71
CA PRO A 161 -13.43 16.06 -8.68
C PRO A 161 -12.29 16.92 -8.06
N HIS A 162 -12.18 16.93 -6.74
CA HIS A 162 -11.11 17.63 -6.02
C HIS A 162 -9.91 16.71 -5.83
N TYR A 163 -8.73 17.16 -6.26
CA TYR A 163 -7.48 16.43 -6.13
C TYR A 163 -6.50 17.14 -5.20
N ARG A 164 -5.79 16.35 -4.41
CA ARG A 164 -4.62 16.77 -3.64
C ARG A 164 -3.46 15.84 -3.98
N THR A 165 -2.34 16.39 -4.42
CA THR A 165 -1.12 15.62 -4.72
C THR A 165 -0.39 15.19 -3.45
N PHE A 166 0.61 14.32 -3.57
CA PHE A 166 1.40 13.86 -2.44
C PHE A 166 2.06 15.01 -1.66
N ASP A 167 2.56 16.04 -2.34
CA ASP A 167 3.22 17.19 -1.72
C ASP A 167 2.22 18.31 -1.36
N GLY A 168 0.93 18.10 -1.63
CA GLY A 168 -0.17 18.95 -1.18
C GLY A 168 -0.64 20.01 -2.16
N ALA A 169 -0.23 19.97 -3.43
CA ALA A 169 -0.81 20.80 -4.48
C ALA A 169 -2.29 20.42 -4.70
N TYR A 170 -3.16 21.42 -4.80
CA TYR A 170 -4.61 21.23 -4.87
C TYR A 170 -5.16 21.68 -6.22
N PHE A 171 -6.03 20.88 -6.82
CA PHE A 171 -6.65 21.22 -8.10
C PHE A 171 -7.97 20.50 -8.35
N HIS A 172 -8.67 20.91 -9.41
CA HIS A 172 -9.90 20.27 -9.86
C HIS A 172 -9.72 19.69 -11.26
N ASN A 173 -10.35 18.53 -11.50
CA ASN A 173 -10.30 17.89 -12.81
C ASN A 173 -11.68 17.50 -13.32
N TYR A 174 -12.26 18.34 -14.16
CA TYR A 174 -13.61 18.16 -14.69
C TYR A 174 -13.69 17.50 -16.08
N ILE A 175 -12.59 16.96 -16.62
CA ILE A 175 -12.62 16.31 -17.94
C ILE A 175 -13.01 14.84 -17.82
N GLU A 176 -13.63 14.29 -18.87
CA GLU A 176 -13.86 12.85 -18.95
C GLU A 176 -12.62 12.10 -19.47
N GLY A 177 -12.55 10.83 -19.09
CA GLY A 177 -11.59 9.86 -19.60
C GLY A 177 -11.03 8.93 -18.53
N GLU A 178 -10.21 7.99 -18.98
CA GLU A 178 -9.27 7.25 -18.14
C GLU A 178 -7.99 8.09 -17.99
N LEU A 179 -7.57 8.30 -16.75
CA LEU A 179 -6.46 9.19 -16.41
C LEU A 179 -5.50 8.50 -15.45
N VAL A 180 -4.21 8.73 -15.62
CA VAL A 180 -3.17 8.25 -14.71
C VAL A 180 -3.19 9.10 -13.43
N MET A 181 -3.72 8.55 -12.34
CA MET A 181 -3.67 9.18 -11.02
C MET A 181 -2.27 9.03 -10.42
N PHE A 182 -1.74 7.81 -10.45
CA PHE A 182 -0.39 7.46 -9.99
C PHE A 182 0.24 6.45 -10.94
N ARG A 183 1.54 6.56 -11.19
CA ARG A 183 2.36 5.57 -11.87
C ARG A 183 3.76 5.59 -11.27
N HIS A 184 4.29 4.42 -10.95
CA HIS A 184 5.66 4.29 -10.50
C HIS A 184 6.61 4.38 -11.71
N LYS A 185 7.73 5.09 -11.58
CA LYS A 185 8.70 5.35 -12.67
C LYS A 185 9.41 4.08 -13.18
N THR A 186 9.79 3.18 -12.26
CA THR A 186 10.56 1.97 -12.58
C THR A 186 9.80 0.66 -12.36
N LEU A 187 8.96 0.57 -11.33
CA LEU A 187 8.15 -0.61 -11.02
C LEU A 187 6.81 -0.59 -11.76
N PRO A 188 6.25 -1.76 -12.09
CA PRO A 188 5.01 -1.89 -12.86
C PRO A 188 3.75 -1.64 -12.00
N TYR A 189 3.73 -0.53 -11.26
CA TYR A 189 2.61 -0.12 -10.41
C TYR A 189 1.94 1.13 -10.95
N ALA A 190 0.62 1.14 -11.01
CA ALA A 190 -0.15 2.29 -11.47
C ALA A 190 -1.57 2.29 -10.87
N VAL A 191 -2.15 3.48 -10.75
CA VAL A 191 -3.56 3.70 -10.39
C VAL A 191 -4.15 4.60 -11.47
N HIS A 192 -5.13 4.06 -12.20
CA HIS A 192 -5.92 4.80 -13.16
C HIS A 192 -7.27 5.15 -12.56
N THR A 193 -7.75 6.36 -12.82
CA THR A 193 -9.09 6.81 -12.44
C THR A 193 -9.93 7.05 -13.70
N PHE A 194 -11.18 6.62 -13.67
CA PHE A 194 -12.12 6.77 -14.76
C PHE A 194 -13.17 7.80 -14.35
N GLN A 195 -13.17 8.93 -15.06
CA GLN A 195 -14.07 10.04 -14.81
C GLN A 195 -15.12 10.17 -15.90
N ARG A 196 -16.39 10.28 -15.49
CA ARG A 196 -17.53 10.51 -16.40
C ARG A 196 -18.33 11.71 -15.94
N ARG A 197 -19.01 12.39 -16.88
CA ARG A 197 -19.93 13.46 -16.53
C ARG A 197 -20.93 13.01 -15.46
N CYS A 198 -20.95 13.77 -14.38
CA CYS A 198 -21.94 13.66 -13.33
C CYS A 198 -23.04 14.72 -13.47
N ASN A 199 -22.73 15.81 -14.18
CA ASN A 199 -23.65 16.86 -14.57
C ASN A 199 -23.06 17.63 -15.78
N ASN A 200 -23.69 18.73 -16.19
CA ASN A 200 -23.23 19.54 -17.34
C ASN A 200 -21.97 20.39 -17.06
N HIS A 201 -21.43 20.32 -15.85
CA HIS A 201 -20.37 21.19 -15.34
C HIS A 201 -19.19 20.42 -14.71
N ALA A 202 -19.29 19.10 -14.53
CA ALA A 202 -18.28 18.30 -13.88
C ALA A 202 -18.26 16.85 -14.38
N ALA A 203 -17.06 16.28 -14.39
CA ALA A 203 -16.84 14.84 -14.43
C ALA A 203 -16.48 14.35 -13.03
N CYS A 204 -16.99 13.18 -12.65
CA CYS A 204 -16.78 12.59 -11.34
C CYS A 204 -16.16 11.20 -11.53
N HIS A 205 -15.23 10.82 -10.65
CA HIS A 205 -14.62 9.50 -10.72
C HIS A 205 -15.57 8.40 -10.24
N CYS A 206 -15.60 7.30 -10.97
CA CYS A 206 -16.53 6.20 -10.72
C CYS A 206 -15.94 4.81 -10.95
N THR A 207 -14.72 4.72 -11.49
CA THR A 207 -13.93 3.48 -11.50
C THR A 207 -12.49 3.78 -11.13
N ILE A 208 -11.83 2.86 -10.43
CA ILE A 208 -10.40 2.88 -10.14
C ILE A 208 -9.81 1.54 -10.60
N ALA A 209 -8.76 1.58 -11.41
CA ALA A 209 -8.00 0.39 -11.80
C ALA A 209 -6.59 0.48 -11.21
N ILE A 210 -6.17 -0.55 -10.48
CA ILE A 210 -4.91 -0.60 -9.73
C ILE A 210 -4.09 -1.73 -10.35
N ARG A 211 -2.96 -1.38 -10.97
CA ARG A 211 -1.99 -2.34 -11.47
C ARG A 211 -0.98 -2.68 -10.38
N SER A 212 -0.86 -3.96 -10.07
CA SER A 212 0.19 -4.53 -9.22
C SER A 212 0.95 -5.57 -10.04
N GLY A 213 2.19 -5.28 -10.45
CA GLY A 213 2.91 -6.18 -11.34
C GLY A 213 2.29 -6.25 -12.74
N ASP A 214 1.94 -7.44 -13.17
CA ASP A 214 1.15 -7.68 -14.37
C ASP A 214 -0.34 -7.92 -14.08
N ASP A 215 -0.75 -7.90 -12.81
CA ASP A 215 -2.15 -8.06 -12.42
C ASP A 215 -2.85 -6.71 -12.27
N VAL A 216 -4.18 -6.72 -12.38
CA VAL A 216 -5.00 -5.52 -12.23
C VAL A 216 -6.23 -5.78 -11.37
N ILE A 217 -6.49 -4.89 -10.42
CA ILE A 217 -7.69 -4.84 -9.61
C ILE A 217 -8.54 -3.67 -10.09
N VAL A 218 -9.76 -3.93 -10.55
CA VAL A 218 -10.72 -2.89 -10.99
C VAL A 218 -11.84 -2.79 -9.97
N ILE A 219 -12.07 -1.59 -9.46
CA ILE A 219 -13.10 -1.25 -8.48
C ILE A 219 -14.06 -0.26 -9.16
N ASP A 220 -15.30 -0.67 -9.42
CA ASP A 220 -16.25 0.07 -10.27
C ASP A 220 -17.61 0.27 -9.59
N VAL A 221 -18.18 1.47 -9.70
CA VAL A 221 -19.59 1.76 -9.31
C VAL A 221 -20.49 2.19 -10.46
N CYS A 222 -19.92 2.58 -11.61
CA CYS A 222 -20.70 3.16 -12.71
C CYS A 222 -21.03 2.18 -13.84
N GLY A 223 -20.37 1.01 -13.90
CA GLY A 223 -20.57 0.03 -14.96
C GLY A 223 -20.17 0.60 -16.34
N PRO A 224 -20.26 -0.16 -17.44
CA PRO A 224 -19.76 0.31 -18.75
C PRO A 224 -20.64 1.37 -19.43
N ASN A 225 -21.95 1.40 -19.16
CA ASN A 225 -22.92 2.23 -19.90
C ASN A 225 -23.36 3.52 -19.17
N GLY A 226 -22.66 3.94 -18.11
CA GLY A 226 -23.01 5.16 -17.35
C GLY A 226 -24.28 5.08 -16.51
N THR A 227 -25.04 3.99 -16.62
CA THR A 227 -26.17 3.69 -15.74
C THR A 227 -25.75 2.66 -14.69
N PRO A 228 -25.91 2.97 -13.39
CA PRO A 228 -25.75 1.97 -12.34
C PRO A 228 -26.58 0.74 -12.68
N ALA A 229 -25.98 -0.45 -12.62
CA ALA A 229 -26.66 -1.72 -12.91
C ALA A 229 -27.86 -1.99 -11.98
N SER A 230 -27.98 -1.21 -10.89
CA SER A 230 -29.01 -1.32 -9.86
C SER A 230 -29.43 0.07 -9.37
N ARG A 231 -30.65 0.18 -8.83
CA ARG A 231 -31.11 1.35 -8.05
C ARG A 231 -30.19 1.69 -6.88
N ILE A 232 -29.34 0.74 -6.46
CA ILE A 232 -28.33 0.89 -5.43
C ILE A 232 -27.01 0.39 -6.04
N PRO A 233 -26.11 1.27 -6.52
CA PRO A 233 -24.84 0.85 -7.07
C PRO A 233 -24.01 0.19 -5.97
N GLN A 234 -23.78 -1.11 -6.13
CA GLN A 234 -22.80 -1.85 -5.35
C GLN A 234 -21.44 -1.63 -6.01
N ILE A 235 -20.38 -1.50 -5.22
CA ILE A 235 -19.02 -1.51 -5.75
C ILE A 235 -18.74 -2.93 -6.25
N GLU A 236 -18.45 -3.05 -7.55
CA GLU A 236 -17.95 -4.28 -8.18
C GLU A 236 -16.43 -4.29 -8.09
N VAL A 237 -15.85 -5.41 -7.65
CA VAL A 237 -14.40 -5.60 -7.60
C VAL A 237 -14.04 -6.78 -8.48
N GLN A 238 -13.29 -6.52 -9.55
CA GLN A 238 -12.82 -7.54 -10.48
C GLN A 238 -11.29 -7.63 -10.43
N LEU A 239 -10.77 -8.82 -10.18
CA LEU A 239 -9.35 -9.14 -10.25
C LEU A 239 -9.02 -9.77 -11.61
N TYR A 240 -8.01 -9.23 -12.30
CA TYR A 240 -7.45 -9.77 -13.54
C TYR A 240 -6.04 -10.29 -13.28
N LEU A 241 -5.80 -11.57 -13.55
CA LEU A 241 -4.55 -12.27 -13.24
C LEU A 241 -3.78 -12.70 -14.49
N ASN A 242 -2.46 -12.52 -14.49
CA ASN A 242 -1.55 -13.09 -15.49
C ASN A 242 -0.85 -14.38 -15.02
N GLY A 243 -1.42 -15.06 -14.03
CA GLY A 243 -0.89 -16.26 -13.41
C GLY A 243 -1.23 -16.25 -11.94
N ASP A 244 -0.21 -16.33 -11.09
CA ASP A 244 -0.34 -16.07 -9.67
C ASP A 244 -0.38 -14.56 -9.40
N LEU A 245 -1.18 -14.14 -8.41
CA LEU A 245 -1.21 -12.75 -7.99
C LEU A 245 0.19 -12.29 -7.54
N THR A 246 0.58 -11.11 -8.01
CA THR A 246 1.81 -10.42 -7.67
C THR A 246 2.02 -10.44 -6.14
N PRO A 247 3.06 -11.14 -5.65
CA PRO A 247 3.27 -11.35 -4.23
C PRO A 247 3.34 -10.03 -3.45
N GLY A 248 2.83 -10.04 -2.21
CA GLY A 248 2.73 -8.83 -1.39
C GLY A 248 1.48 -7.98 -1.66
N THR A 249 0.70 -8.29 -2.71
CA THR A 249 -0.59 -7.62 -2.96
C THR A 249 -1.67 -8.18 -2.05
N THR A 250 -2.37 -7.31 -1.31
CA THR A 250 -3.54 -7.71 -0.50
C THR A 250 -4.74 -6.81 -0.78
N ILE A 251 -5.94 -7.37 -0.65
CA ILE A 251 -7.21 -6.69 -0.87
C ILE A 251 -8.10 -6.90 0.35
N GLU A 252 -8.48 -5.80 0.98
CA GLU A 252 -9.34 -5.79 2.17
C GLU A 252 -10.65 -5.06 1.87
N GLN A 253 -11.75 -5.68 2.29
CA GLN A 253 -13.09 -5.13 2.20
C GLN A 253 -13.53 -4.54 3.54
N TYR A 254 -14.10 -3.35 3.46
CA TYR A 254 -14.62 -2.60 4.59
C TYR A 254 -16.09 -2.23 4.38
N ASN A 255 -16.78 -1.88 5.46
CA ASN A 255 -18.15 -1.32 5.44
C ASN A 255 -19.19 -2.16 4.68
N GLY A 256 -19.10 -3.50 4.79
CA GLY A 256 -20.00 -4.39 4.05
C GLY A 256 -19.89 -4.26 2.53
N GLY A 257 -18.74 -3.81 2.00
CA GLY A 257 -18.47 -3.70 0.57
C GLY A 257 -18.60 -2.28 0.00
N THR A 258 -18.68 -1.24 0.83
CA THR A 258 -18.69 0.16 0.37
C THR A 258 -17.33 0.84 0.45
N ALA A 259 -16.30 0.15 0.95
CA ALA A 259 -14.92 0.61 0.90
C ALA A 259 -13.95 -0.57 0.75
N TYR A 260 -12.80 -0.33 0.12
CA TYR A 260 -11.75 -1.32 -0.11
C TYR A 260 -10.39 -0.68 0.09
N LYS A 261 -9.44 -1.43 0.65
CA LYS A 261 -8.01 -1.08 0.66
C LYS A 261 -7.24 -2.12 -0.16
N VAL A 262 -6.40 -1.67 -1.07
CA VAL A 262 -5.46 -2.50 -1.81
C VAL A 262 -4.05 -2.11 -1.39
N ARG A 263 -3.27 -3.04 -0.87
CA ARG A 263 -1.86 -2.84 -0.54
C ARG A 263 -1.00 -3.35 -1.67
N LEU A 264 -0.10 -2.53 -2.18
CA LEU A 264 0.92 -2.90 -3.15
C LEU A 264 2.13 -3.55 -2.47
N PRO A 265 2.96 -4.30 -3.22
CA PRO A 265 4.14 -4.98 -2.64
C PRO A 265 5.17 -4.04 -1.99
N THR A 266 5.19 -2.76 -2.37
CA THR A 266 6.07 -1.74 -1.76
C THR A 266 5.53 -1.18 -0.44
N GLY A 267 4.29 -1.54 -0.06
CA GLY A 267 3.60 -1.03 1.11
C GLY A 267 2.62 0.10 0.82
N THR A 268 2.66 0.72 -0.37
CA THR A 268 1.71 1.76 -0.78
C THR A 268 0.27 1.23 -0.72
N VAL A 269 -0.63 1.99 -0.09
CA VAL A 269 -2.03 1.61 0.12
C VAL A 269 -2.95 2.49 -0.72
N ILE A 270 -3.84 1.86 -1.47
CA ILE A 270 -4.90 2.53 -2.22
C ILE A 270 -6.22 2.25 -1.52
N GLN A 271 -6.83 3.29 -0.96
CA GLN A 271 -8.17 3.23 -0.38
C GLN A 271 -9.18 3.77 -1.38
N VAL A 272 -10.24 3.00 -1.64
CA VAL A 272 -11.38 3.41 -2.45
C VAL A 272 -12.64 3.28 -1.60
N GLN A 273 -13.43 4.34 -1.50
CA GLN A 273 -14.68 4.35 -0.74
C GLN A 273 -15.80 4.97 -1.57
N ARG A 274 -17.01 4.43 -1.42
CA ARG A 274 -18.21 5.03 -2.01
C ARG A 274 -18.42 6.41 -1.39
N GLY A 275 -18.58 7.42 -2.24
CA GLY A 275 -18.99 8.76 -1.80
C GLY A 275 -20.48 8.83 -1.49
N TRP A 276 -20.96 10.03 -1.17
CA TRP A 276 -22.38 10.27 -0.89
C TRP A 276 -23.32 10.00 -2.11
N SER A 277 -22.78 9.98 -3.33
CA SER A 277 -23.52 9.70 -4.58
C SER A 277 -22.91 8.49 -5.33
N ASN A 278 -23.19 8.34 -6.63
CA ASN A 278 -22.67 7.25 -7.47
C ASN A 278 -21.20 7.47 -7.89
N TYR A 279 -20.39 8.07 -7.01
CA TYR A 279 -18.98 8.43 -7.21
C TYR A 279 -18.13 7.85 -6.07
N MET A 280 -16.81 7.83 -6.20
CA MET A 280 -15.94 7.06 -5.27
C MET A 280 -14.72 7.82 -4.76
N ASN A 281 -14.69 8.31 -3.54
CA ASN A 281 -13.46 8.92 -3.02
C ASN A 281 -12.29 7.92 -3.03
N THR A 282 -11.12 8.39 -3.46
CA THR A 282 -9.91 7.57 -3.52
C THR A 282 -8.77 8.29 -2.81
N ALA A 283 -8.00 7.57 -2.01
CA ALA A 283 -6.76 8.05 -1.44
C ALA A 283 -5.65 7.03 -1.68
N ILE A 284 -4.45 7.54 -1.92
CA ILE A 284 -3.23 6.76 -2.08
C ILE A 284 -2.29 7.20 -0.95
N TYR A 285 -2.00 6.30 -0.04
CA TYR A 285 -1.03 6.48 1.03
C TYR A 285 0.30 5.91 0.57
N LEU A 286 1.26 6.79 0.31
CA LEU A 286 2.51 6.42 -0.34
C LEU A 286 3.46 5.80 0.69
N SER A 287 3.99 4.61 0.37
CA SER A 287 5.10 4.03 1.12
C SER A 287 6.38 4.83 0.88
N VAL A 288 7.23 4.96 1.91
CA VAL A 288 8.57 5.54 1.76
C VAL A 288 9.41 4.84 0.70
N ALA A 289 9.15 3.56 0.40
CA ALA A 289 9.82 2.83 -0.68
C ALA A 289 9.55 3.40 -2.08
N ASP A 290 8.45 4.13 -2.26
CA ASP A 290 8.05 4.76 -3.53
C ASP A 290 8.33 6.28 -3.56
N TYR A 291 8.93 6.84 -2.51
CA TYR A 291 9.24 8.28 -2.40
C TYR A 291 10.12 8.76 -3.56
N GLY A 292 9.73 9.86 -4.21
CA GLY A 292 10.40 10.40 -5.40
C GLY A 292 10.30 9.53 -6.66
N GLN A 293 9.63 8.37 -6.61
CA GLN A 293 9.48 7.42 -7.72
C GLN A 293 8.12 7.49 -8.40
N THR A 294 7.35 8.54 -8.17
CA THR A 294 5.98 8.67 -8.65
C THR A 294 5.86 9.67 -9.79
N GLU A 295 4.89 9.44 -10.66
CA GLU A 295 4.40 10.39 -11.66
C GLU A 295 2.88 10.21 -11.84
N GLY A 296 2.23 11.15 -12.51
CA GLY A 296 0.77 11.17 -12.67
C GLY A 296 0.16 12.45 -12.13
N MET A 297 -1.18 12.44 -12.03
CA MET A 297 -1.92 13.55 -11.43
C MET A 297 -1.64 13.72 -9.93
N CYS A 298 -1.06 12.73 -9.25
CA CYS A 298 -0.66 12.79 -7.84
C CYS A 298 0.72 13.44 -7.61
N GLY A 299 1.44 13.87 -8.65
CA GLY A 299 2.72 14.57 -8.50
C GLY A 299 3.94 13.64 -8.38
N SER A 300 5.07 14.20 -7.98
CA SER A 300 6.38 13.51 -7.87
C SER A 300 6.73 12.96 -6.50
N ALA A 301 6.02 13.38 -5.45
CA ALA A 301 6.28 13.00 -4.06
C ALA A 301 7.73 13.29 -3.65
N ASP A 302 8.16 14.54 -3.81
CA ASP A 302 9.52 15.02 -3.50
C ASP A 302 9.53 16.21 -2.53
N ASP A 303 8.48 16.35 -1.72
CA ASP A 303 8.22 17.44 -0.76
C ASP A 303 8.14 18.83 -1.41
N ASN A 304 7.84 18.90 -2.71
CA ASN A 304 7.78 20.15 -3.44
C ASN A 304 6.45 20.33 -4.19
N PRO A 305 5.41 20.92 -3.58
CA PRO A 305 4.13 21.14 -4.28
C PRO A 305 4.23 22.06 -5.50
N GLY A 306 5.34 22.80 -5.67
CA GLY A 306 5.53 23.72 -6.79
C GLY A 306 5.84 23.05 -8.13
N ASN A 307 6.30 21.79 -8.13
CA ASN A 307 6.61 21.03 -9.35
C ASN A 307 5.55 19.95 -9.70
N ASP A 308 4.63 19.67 -8.77
CA ASP A 308 3.53 18.73 -8.95
C ASP A 308 2.56 19.14 -10.06
N LEU A 309 2.46 20.46 -10.31
CA LEU A 309 1.61 21.05 -11.35
C LEU A 309 2.49 21.80 -12.36
N PHE A 310 2.08 21.83 -13.63
CA PHE A 310 2.83 22.51 -14.70
C PHE A 310 2.97 24.02 -14.46
N GLY A 311 4.04 24.44 -13.78
CA GLY A 311 4.32 25.84 -13.45
C GLY A 311 3.34 26.46 -12.45
N GLY A 312 2.80 25.67 -11.51
CA GLY A 312 1.96 26.18 -10.41
C GLY A 312 0.52 26.56 -10.79
N SER A 313 0.07 26.21 -11.99
CA SER A 313 -1.34 26.32 -12.40
C SER A 313 -1.81 25.01 -13.04
N VAL A 314 -3.12 24.75 -13.03
CA VAL A 314 -3.71 23.57 -13.68
C VAL A 314 -4.44 23.99 -14.95
N PRO A 315 -3.74 24.14 -16.09
CA PRO A 315 -4.41 24.12 -17.37
C PRO A 315 -5.09 22.77 -17.56
N ALA A 316 -6.31 22.76 -18.09
CA ALA A 316 -6.92 21.53 -18.62
C ALA A 316 -6.00 20.79 -19.61
N ALA A 317 -5.06 21.49 -20.24
CA ALA A 317 -4.02 20.91 -21.08
C ALA A 317 -3.06 19.98 -20.33
N TRP A 318 -2.68 20.28 -19.07
CA TRP A 318 -1.83 19.41 -18.26
C TRP A 318 -2.56 18.13 -17.85
N ILE A 319 -3.81 18.24 -17.40
CA ILE A 319 -4.61 17.05 -17.06
C ILE A 319 -4.73 16.13 -18.29
N LYS A 320 -4.93 16.69 -19.48
CA LYS A 320 -5.00 15.93 -20.73
C LYS A 320 -3.72 15.15 -21.07
N THR A 321 -2.54 15.54 -20.57
CA THR A 321 -1.32 14.74 -20.79
C THR A 321 -1.32 13.42 -20.02
N TRP A 322 -2.18 13.30 -19.00
CA TRP A 322 -2.36 12.08 -18.22
C TRP A 322 -3.48 11.18 -18.76
N ARG A 323 -4.11 11.51 -19.89
CA ARG A 323 -5.10 10.65 -20.54
C ARG A 323 -4.46 9.35 -21.01
N VAL A 324 -5.14 8.26 -20.72
CA VAL A 324 -4.73 6.91 -21.11
C VAL A 324 -5.31 6.61 -22.49
N GLU A 325 -4.46 6.13 -23.39
CA GLU A 325 -4.92 5.61 -24.68
C GLU A 325 -5.67 4.29 -24.48
N GLN A 326 -6.68 4.02 -25.31
CA GLN A 326 -7.50 2.81 -25.19
C GLN A 326 -6.70 1.51 -25.16
N LYS A 327 -5.56 1.44 -25.87
CA LYS A 327 -4.67 0.27 -25.92
C LYS A 327 -3.90 0.02 -24.60
N ASP A 328 -3.73 1.05 -23.79
CA ASP A 328 -3.03 1.02 -22.50
C ASP A 328 -4.01 1.08 -21.32
N SER A 329 -5.32 1.00 -21.59
CA SER A 329 -6.37 0.95 -20.58
C SER A 329 -6.18 -0.23 -19.64
N LEU A 330 -6.41 -0.01 -18.34
CA LEU A 330 -6.37 -1.06 -17.33
C LEU A 330 -7.74 -1.66 -17.02
N TYR A 331 -8.83 -1.15 -17.62
CA TYR A 331 -10.19 -1.55 -17.25
C TYR A 331 -10.47 -3.05 -17.41
N PHE A 332 -9.76 -3.72 -18.33
CA PHE A 332 -9.92 -5.16 -18.60
C PHE A 332 -8.68 -5.98 -18.27
N GLY A 333 -7.83 -5.49 -17.39
CA GLY A 333 -6.54 -6.11 -17.08
C GLY A 333 -5.40 -5.61 -17.96
N SER A 334 -4.21 -6.16 -17.77
CA SER A 334 -3.02 -5.83 -18.56
C SER A 334 -2.57 -7.03 -19.39
N CYS A 335 -2.40 -6.86 -20.70
CA CYS A 335 -1.81 -7.89 -21.55
C CYS A 335 -0.28 -7.98 -21.44
N LYS A 336 0.36 -7.01 -20.76
CA LYS A 336 1.81 -6.95 -20.59
C LYS A 336 2.22 -7.91 -19.47
N LYS A 337 2.36 -9.20 -19.80
CA LYS A 337 2.94 -10.20 -18.89
C LYS A 337 4.38 -9.81 -18.55
N LEU A 338 4.72 -9.83 -17.26
CA LEU A 338 6.09 -9.56 -16.84
C LEU A 338 6.90 -10.85 -16.97
N VAL A 339 7.64 -10.97 -18.07
CA VAL A 339 8.58 -12.09 -18.27
C VAL A 339 10.00 -11.60 -18.02
N THR A 340 10.59 -11.95 -16.89
CA THR A 340 12.02 -11.74 -16.66
C THR A 340 12.79 -12.80 -17.44
N THR A 341 13.37 -12.44 -18.57
CA THR A 341 14.19 -13.36 -19.38
C THR A 341 15.56 -13.49 -18.74
N THR A 342 15.82 -14.56 -18.00
CA THR A 342 17.18 -15.06 -17.81
C THR A 342 17.52 -15.94 -19.00
N VAL A 343 18.49 -15.51 -19.80
CA VAL A 343 18.99 -16.28 -20.93
C VAL A 343 19.74 -17.49 -20.37
N THR A 344 19.11 -18.66 -20.39
CA THR A 344 19.84 -19.93 -20.41
C THR A 344 19.31 -20.80 -21.55
N SER A 345 20.22 -21.19 -22.42
CA SER A 345 19.99 -22.08 -23.55
C SER A 345 19.41 -23.41 -23.08
N SER A 346 18.10 -23.64 -23.24
CA SER A 346 17.55 -24.85 -23.89
C SER A 346 16.08 -25.15 -23.58
N HIS A 347 15.41 -24.52 -22.61
CA HIS A 347 13.97 -24.81 -22.35
C HIS A 347 13.23 -23.56 -21.84
N PRO A 348 12.05 -23.20 -22.39
CA PRO A 348 11.21 -22.16 -21.82
C PRO A 348 10.42 -22.72 -20.63
N MET A 349 10.88 -22.48 -19.41
CA MET A 349 10.05 -22.58 -18.21
C MET A 349 9.55 -21.18 -17.85
N SER A 350 8.27 -21.08 -17.49
CA SER A 350 7.62 -19.84 -17.07
C SER A 350 8.33 -19.25 -15.84
N VAL A 351 8.91 -18.06 -16.00
CA VAL A 351 9.57 -17.30 -14.92
C VAL A 351 8.60 -16.20 -14.48
N THR A 352 8.05 -16.34 -13.27
CA THR A 352 7.31 -15.28 -12.58
C THR A 352 8.28 -14.23 -12.04
N LEU A 353 7.83 -12.98 -11.94
CA LEU A 353 8.59 -11.87 -11.36
C LEU A 353 9.12 -12.28 -9.97
N SER A 354 10.39 -12.68 -9.85
CA SER A 354 10.96 -13.11 -8.57
C SER A 354 11.13 -11.88 -7.67
N GLN A 355 10.09 -11.51 -6.93
CA GLN A 355 10.23 -10.51 -5.90
C GLN A 355 11.26 -10.98 -4.86
N PRO A 356 12.10 -10.06 -4.35
CA PRO A 356 13.05 -10.41 -3.31
C PRO A 356 12.31 -10.99 -2.11
N THR A 357 12.76 -12.16 -1.66
CA THR A 357 12.23 -12.80 -0.46
C THR A 357 12.99 -12.29 0.75
N TYR A 358 12.27 -12.02 1.83
CA TYR A 358 12.86 -11.61 3.10
C TYR A 358 12.34 -12.50 4.22
N CYS A 359 13.11 -12.56 5.29
CA CYS A 359 12.83 -13.38 6.45
C CYS A 359 12.72 -12.54 7.72
N ASP A 360 11.64 -12.74 8.45
CA ASP A 360 11.57 -12.36 9.87
C ASP A 360 12.41 -13.37 10.64
N CYS A 361 13.54 -12.93 11.20
CA CYS A 361 14.56 -13.80 11.81
C CYS A 361 14.78 -13.44 13.27
N THR A 362 13.87 -13.88 14.13
CA THR A 362 13.94 -13.68 15.58
C THR A 362 14.12 -15.02 16.30
N SER A 363 14.25 -15.01 17.63
CA SER A 363 14.29 -16.25 18.41
C SER A 363 13.00 -17.07 18.28
N ASP A 364 11.87 -16.38 18.08
CA ASP A 364 10.53 -16.94 18.17
C ASP A 364 9.91 -17.17 16.78
N ILE A 365 10.36 -16.43 15.77
CA ILE A 365 9.81 -16.42 14.41
C ILE A 365 10.96 -16.55 13.40
N GLN A 366 10.88 -17.55 12.53
CA GLN A 366 11.76 -17.73 11.37
C GLN A 366 10.90 -18.03 10.15
N THR A 367 10.31 -16.99 9.59
CA THR A 367 9.38 -17.12 8.46
C THR A 367 9.83 -16.23 7.32
N CYS A 368 9.81 -16.78 6.10
CA CYS A 368 10.24 -16.07 4.91
C CYS A 368 9.12 -16.08 3.88
N ALA A 369 8.94 -14.96 3.18
CA ALA A 369 8.07 -14.84 2.02
C ALA A 369 8.46 -13.59 1.21
N PRO A 370 8.10 -13.53 -0.08
CA PRO A 370 8.19 -12.29 -0.85
C PRO A 370 7.46 -11.14 -0.15
N GLY A 371 8.04 -9.93 -0.18
CA GLY A 371 7.44 -8.73 0.41
C GLY A 371 7.40 -8.69 1.94
N ARG A 372 8.11 -9.58 2.64
CA ARG A 372 8.20 -9.55 4.12
C ARG A 372 8.98 -8.36 4.68
N ASP A 373 9.67 -7.59 3.84
CA ASP A 373 10.24 -6.29 4.20
C ASP A 373 9.19 -5.19 4.36
N VAL A 374 7.91 -5.49 4.13
CA VAL A 374 6.79 -4.60 4.40
C VAL A 374 5.93 -5.19 5.53
N VAL A 375 5.53 -4.36 6.49
CA VAL A 375 4.61 -4.75 7.56
C VAL A 375 3.23 -5.01 6.97
N ASN A 376 2.69 -6.18 7.26
CA ASN A 376 1.34 -6.56 6.89
C ASN A 376 0.61 -7.08 8.13
N CYS A 377 0.09 -6.15 8.94
CA CYS A 377 -0.83 -6.50 10.02
C CYS A 377 -2.23 -6.67 9.42
N VAL A 378 -2.57 -7.90 9.04
CA VAL A 378 -3.89 -8.21 8.49
C VAL A 378 -4.96 -8.07 9.57
N SER A 379 -6.08 -7.47 9.22
CA SER A 379 -7.24 -7.39 10.10
C SER A 379 -7.84 -8.77 10.37
N SER A 380 -7.90 -9.18 11.65
CA SER A 380 -8.59 -10.40 12.06
C SER A 380 -10.11 -10.19 12.07
N THR A 381 -10.85 -11.18 11.55
CA THR A 381 -12.32 -11.24 11.56
C THR A 381 -12.94 -11.10 12.95
N SER A 382 -12.19 -11.39 14.02
CA SER A 382 -12.65 -11.26 15.40
C SER A 382 -12.72 -9.82 15.91
N THR A 383 -12.00 -8.88 15.29
CA THR A 383 -11.93 -7.48 15.75
C THR A 383 -12.99 -6.58 15.11
N GLY A 384 -13.64 -7.05 14.03
CA GLY A 384 -14.56 -6.23 13.25
C GLY A 384 -13.87 -5.04 12.59
N ARG A 385 -12.56 -5.13 12.32
CA ARG A 385 -11.83 -4.26 11.38
C ARG A 385 -11.84 -5.02 10.04
N GLY A 386 -11.58 -4.39 8.89
CA GLY A 386 -11.83 -4.94 7.54
C GLY A 386 -11.59 -6.44 7.31
N LYS A 387 -12.28 -6.99 6.31
CA LYS A 387 -12.16 -8.39 5.92
C LYS A 387 -11.13 -8.51 4.80
N GLU A 388 -10.03 -9.22 5.03
CA GLU A 388 -9.13 -9.65 3.96
C GLU A 388 -9.91 -10.59 3.00
N ILE A 389 -9.99 -10.23 1.72
CA ILE A 389 -10.79 -10.93 0.71
C ILE A 389 -9.97 -11.37 -0.50
N THR A 390 -8.63 -11.27 -0.49
CA THR A 390 -7.77 -11.62 -1.62
C THR A 390 -8.01 -13.06 -2.03
N SER A 391 -8.01 -14.00 -1.08
CA SER A 391 -8.26 -15.42 -1.36
C SER A 391 -9.62 -15.68 -2.00
N MET A 392 -10.64 -14.90 -1.63
CA MET A 392 -11.97 -14.99 -2.23
C MET A 392 -11.97 -14.47 -3.67
N LEU A 393 -11.33 -13.32 -3.92
CA LEU A 393 -11.24 -12.72 -5.26
C LEU A 393 -10.39 -13.58 -6.21
N LEU A 394 -9.37 -14.28 -5.73
CA LEU A 394 -8.59 -15.24 -6.52
C LEU A 394 -9.49 -16.33 -7.13
N THR A 395 -10.52 -16.79 -6.41
CA THR A 395 -11.46 -17.81 -6.94
C THR A 395 -12.38 -17.30 -8.04
N GLN A 396 -12.49 -15.97 -8.18
CA GLN A 396 -13.37 -15.28 -9.12
C GLN A 396 -12.58 -14.47 -10.17
N ALA A 397 -11.25 -14.59 -10.15
CA ALA A 397 -10.37 -13.84 -11.01
C ALA A 397 -10.54 -14.24 -12.48
N LEU A 398 -10.38 -13.25 -13.36
CA LEU A 398 -10.42 -13.43 -14.80
C LEU A 398 -9.02 -13.29 -15.38
N GLN A 399 -8.79 -13.87 -16.55
CA GLN A 399 -7.63 -13.48 -17.36
C GLN A 399 -7.87 -12.09 -17.97
N PRO A 400 -6.83 -11.28 -18.18
CA PRO A 400 -6.94 -10.04 -18.93
C PRO A 400 -7.63 -10.24 -20.29
N LEU A 401 -8.58 -9.38 -20.60
CA LEU A 401 -9.40 -9.52 -21.80
C LEU A 401 -8.79 -8.74 -22.97
N GLY A 402 -8.91 -9.28 -24.19
CA GLY A 402 -8.40 -8.63 -25.39
C GLY A 402 -6.90 -8.84 -25.66
N CYS A 403 -6.27 -9.79 -24.97
CA CYS A 403 -4.85 -10.12 -25.18
C CYS A 403 -4.59 -11.13 -26.31
N ASP A 404 -5.60 -11.94 -26.64
CA ASP A 404 -5.60 -12.76 -27.86
C ASP A 404 -6.21 -11.97 -29.01
N SER A 405 -5.77 -12.23 -30.25
CA SER A 405 -6.12 -11.49 -31.48
C SER A 405 -7.58 -11.66 -31.94
N GLY A 406 -8.53 -11.36 -31.06
CA GLY A 406 -9.94 -11.17 -31.34
C GLY A 406 -10.47 -9.99 -30.51
N PRO A 407 -11.36 -9.15 -31.06
CA PRO A 407 -11.98 -8.10 -30.28
C PRO A 407 -12.68 -8.73 -29.05
N PRO A 408 -12.55 -8.15 -27.86
CA PRO A 408 -13.16 -8.70 -26.65
C PRO A 408 -14.65 -8.95 -26.89
N ARG A 409 -15.13 -10.17 -26.65
CA ARG A 409 -16.57 -10.47 -26.53
C ARG A 409 -17.10 -10.03 -25.15
N VAL A 410 -16.64 -8.88 -24.66
CA VAL A 410 -16.95 -8.33 -23.34
C VAL A 410 -17.33 -6.87 -23.51
N LYS A 411 -18.21 -6.39 -22.60
CA LYS A 411 -18.84 -5.06 -22.59
C LYS A 411 -17.81 -3.97 -22.94
N PRO A 412 -18.19 -2.91 -23.69
CA PRO A 412 -17.26 -1.83 -24.02
C PRO A 412 -16.70 -1.20 -22.74
N PRO A 413 -15.48 -0.61 -22.80
CA PRO A 413 -15.00 0.22 -21.71
C PRO A 413 -16.00 1.36 -21.44
N PRO A 414 -15.90 2.00 -20.27
CA PRO A 414 -16.59 3.25 -19.95
C PRO A 414 -16.74 4.18 -21.18
N GLU A 415 -17.98 4.47 -21.59
CA GLU A 415 -18.21 5.45 -22.66
C GLU A 415 -17.85 6.85 -22.14
N PHE A 416 -16.90 7.50 -22.82
CA PHE A 416 -16.41 8.84 -22.47
C PHE A 416 -16.64 9.83 -23.61
N ASP A 417 -17.08 11.03 -23.29
CA ASP A 417 -16.97 12.19 -24.17
C ASP A 417 -15.61 12.87 -23.93
N LEU A 418 -14.59 12.44 -24.67
CA LEU A 418 -13.24 13.01 -24.57
C LEU A 418 -13.17 14.50 -24.94
N GLU A 419 -14.20 15.03 -25.60
CA GLU A 419 -14.32 16.45 -25.94
C GLU A 419 -15.14 17.24 -24.91
N PHE A 420 -15.67 16.57 -23.88
CA PHE A 420 -16.35 17.25 -22.78
C PHE A 420 -15.41 18.25 -22.10
N ASN A 421 -15.79 19.52 -22.19
CA ASN A 421 -15.10 20.63 -21.56
C ASN A 421 -16.13 21.52 -20.86
N PRO A 422 -16.29 21.40 -19.54
CA PRO A 422 -17.33 22.11 -18.82
C PRO A 422 -17.08 23.61 -18.81
N LYS A 423 -18.17 24.38 -18.95
CA LYS A 423 -18.09 25.85 -18.92
C LYS A 423 -17.83 26.33 -17.48
N PRO A 424 -16.85 27.23 -17.26
CA PRO A 424 -16.54 27.72 -15.93
C PRO A 424 -17.71 28.53 -15.38
N VAL A 425 -18.16 28.17 -14.18
CA VAL A 425 -19.16 28.93 -13.42
C VAL A 425 -18.44 30.08 -12.70
N LYS A 426 -19.05 31.27 -12.64
CA LYS A 426 -18.50 32.44 -11.92
C LYS A 426 -19.40 32.84 -10.77
N TRP A 427 -18.80 33.41 -9.72
CA TRP A 427 -19.54 34.12 -8.69
C TRP A 427 -20.01 35.49 -9.20
N PRO A 428 -21.17 36.00 -8.73
CA PRO A 428 -22.18 35.30 -7.94
C PRO A 428 -22.96 34.29 -8.81
N THR A 429 -23.30 33.14 -8.23
CA THR A 429 -24.20 32.18 -8.88
C THR A 429 -25.63 32.74 -8.87
N THR A 430 -26.49 32.32 -9.80
CA THR A 430 -27.86 32.83 -9.91
C THR A 430 -28.64 32.63 -8.60
N GLY A 431 -28.87 33.71 -7.85
CA GLY A 431 -29.57 33.73 -6.56
C GLY A 431 -28.92 34.63 -5.49
N PRO A 432 -29.43 34.63 -4.25
CA PRO A 432 -28.95 35.50 -3.15
C PRO A 432 -27.65 34.99 -2.46
N ARG A 433 -26.89 34.12 -3.11
CA ARG A 433 -25.72 33.43 -2.52
C ARG A 433 -24.43 34.16 -2.89
N THR A 434 -23.79 34.76 -1.89
CA THR A 434 -22.46 35.40 -2.03
C THR A 434 -21.35 34.41 -1.67
N LYS A 435 -20.15 34.60 -2.21
CA LYS A 435 -18.96 33.80 -1.90
C LYS A 435 -18.75 33.65 -0.38
N THR A 436 -18.85 34.77 0.35
CA THR A 436 -18.68 34.81 1.82
C THR A 436 -19.71 33.98 2.58
N LYS A 437 -20.99 34.04 2.18
CA LYS A 437 -22.05 33.23 2.84
C LYS A 437 -21.85 31.74 2.60
N VAL A 438 -21.33 31.36 1.44
CA VAL A 438 -21.04 29.97 1.10
C VAL A 438 -19.82 29.47 1.88
N GLU A 439 -18.75 30.28 1.96
CA GLU A 439 -17.57 29.98 2.77
C GLU A 439 -17.93 29.76 4.25
N GLU A 440 -18.71 30.67 4.84
CA GLU A 440 -19.19 30.54 6.23
C GLU A 440 -19.99 29.25 6.43
N HIS A 441 -20.89 28.92 5.48
CA HIS A 441 -21.65 27.68 5.53
C HIS A 441 -20.76 26.44 5.45
N CYS A 442 -19.81 26.41 4.52
CA CYS A 442 -18.86 25.30 4.33
C CYS A 442 -18.00 25.09 5.58
N ARG A 443 -17.44 26.18 6.13
CA ARG A 443 -16.66 26.15 7.36
C ARG A 443 -17.46 25.60 8.53
N LEU A 444 -18.67 26.13 8.76
CA LEU A 444 -19.56 25.65 9.81
C LEU A 444 -19.92 24.17 9.63
N LYS A 445 -20.13 23.71 8.39
CA LYS A 445 -20.52 22.33 8.12
C LYS A 445 -19.37 21.35 8.36
N ILE A 446 -18.16 21.70 7.94
CA ILE A 446 -16.96 20.85 8.09
C ILE A 446 -16.45 20.92 9.53
N GLU A 447 -16.07 22.09 10.02
CA GLU A 447 -15.49 22.27 11.37
C GLU A 447 -16.52 22.02 12.48
N GLY A 448 -17.81 22.23 12.21
CA GLY A 448 -18.89 21.97 13.16
C GLY A 448 -19.28 20.48 13.25
N SER A 449 -18.88 19.66 12.29
CA SER A 449 -19.15 18.21 12.29
C SER A 449 -18.38 17.47 13.39
N VAL A 450 -18.81 16.25 13.71
CA VAL A 450 -18.07 15.36 14.62
C VAL A 450 -16.64 15.14 14.12
N VAL A 451 -16.49 14.92 12.80
CA VAL A 451 -15.20 14.75 12.12
C VAL A 451 -14.31 15.97 12.31
N GLY A 452 -14.79 17.15 11.94
CA GLY A 452 -14.01 18.39 12.02
C GLY A 452 -13.57 18.72 13.45
N LYS A 453 -14.46 18.58 14.44
CA LYS A 453 -14.14 18.82 15.85
C LYS A 453 -13.11 17.85 16.40
N LEU A 454 -13.26 16.56 16.14
CA LEU A 454 -12.36 15.53 16.68
C LEU A 454 -11.00 15.60 16.00
N CYS A 455 -10.98 15.61 14.68
CA CYS A 455 -9.76 15.61 13.89
C CYS A 455 -8.98 16.92 14.02
N GLY A 456 -9.65 18.08 13.97
CA GLY A 456 -8.97 19.37 14.16
C GLY A 456 -8.33 19.50 15.54
N ARG A 457 -9.01 19.04 16.59
CA ARG A 457 -8.48 19.12 17.97
C ARG A 457 -7.41 18.08 18.28
N LEU A 458 -7.60 16.83 17.84
CA LEU A 458 -6.77 15.70 18.27
C LEU A 458 -5.61 15.40 17.31
N LEU A 459 -5.76 15.73 16.03
CA LEU A 459 -4.77 15.47 14.98
C LEU A 459 -4.11 16.76 14.46
N ASN A 460 -4.51 17.93 14.99
CA ASN A 460 -4.00 19.25 14.57
C ASN A 460 -4.13 19.50 13.05
N VAL A 461 -5.24 19.03 12.46
CA VAL A 461 -5.52 19.12 11.03
C VAL A 461 -6.39 20.36 10.74
N THR A 462 -6.03 21.16 9.74
CA THR A 462 -6.90 22.22 9.20
C THR A 462 -7.69 21.72 7.99
N PHE A 463 -8.79 22.39 7.64
CA PHE A 463 -9.69 21.95 6.57
C PHE A 463 -9.79 22.94 5.40
N ASP A 464 -8.75 23.75 5.18
CA ASP A 464 -8.82 24.87 4.22
C ASP A 464 -9.10 24.40 2.78
N MET A 465 -8.45 23.31 2.33
CA MET A 465 -8.68 22.71 1.01
C MET A 465 -10.06 22.05 0.89
N GLU A 466 -10.55 21.44 1.97
CA GLU A 466 -11.88 20.82 1.99
C GLU A 466 -12.98 21.90 1.98
N ILE A 467 -12.73 23.04 2.63
CA ILE A 467 -13.60 24.23 2.57
C ILE A 467 -13.58 24.81 1.16
N GLU A 468 -12.41 24.93 0.52
CA GLU A 468 -12.31 25.39 -0.87
C GLU A 468 -13.08 24.48 -1.82
N GLY A 469 -12.95 23.16 -1.66
CA GLY A 469 -13.72 22.18 -2.43
C GLY A 469 -15.22 22.35 -2.26
N CYS A 470 -15.70 22.41 -1.01
CA CYS A 470 -17.09 22.70 -0.68
C CYS A 470 -17.64 23.94 -1.38
N MET A 471 -16.85 25.02 -1.42
CA MET A 471 -17.26 26.26 -2.07
C MET A 471 -17.46 26.07 -3.57
N GLU A 472 -16.56 25.32 -4.22
CA GLU A 472 -16.64 25.03 -5.65
C GLU A 472 -17.81 24.07 -5.97
N ASP A 473 -18.08 23.09 -5.11
CA ASP A 473 -19.24 22.21 -5.24
C ASP A 473 -20.58 22.96 -5.14
N VAL A 474 -20.71 23.83 -4.13
CA VAL A 474 -21.92 24.65 -3.97
C VAL A 474 -22.10 25.61 -5.16
N LYS A 475 -21.00 26.11 -5.72
CA LYS A 475 -20.99 27.00 -6.87
C LYS A 475 -21.43 26.27 -8.15
N ILE A 476 -20.88 25.09 -8.42
CA ILE A 476 -21.18 24.29 -9.61
C ILE A 476 -22.57 23.65 -9.49
N GLY A 477 -22.85 23.03 -8.35
CA GLY A 477 -24.10 22.31 -8.09
C GLY A 477 -25.28 23.21 -7.73
N GLY A 478 -25.05 24.50 -7.45
CA GLY A 478 -26.09 25.50 -7.22
C GLY A 478 -26.93 25.30 -5.94
N ALA A 479 -26.49 24.44 -5.01
CA ALA A 479 -27.23 24.08 -3.80
C ALA A 479 -26.31 23.88 -2.59
N LEU A 480 -26.74 24.28 -1.39
CA LEU A 480 -25.95 24.09 -0.15
C LEU A 480 -25.85 22.62 0.27
N VAL A 481 -26.73 21.76 -0.24
CA VAL A 481 -26.71 20.32 0.05
C VAL A 481 -25.38 19.65 -0.35
N TRP A 482 -24.67 20.22 -1.33
CA TRP A 482 -23.38 19.73 -1.80
C TRP A 482 -22.26 19.83 -0.74
N ALA A 483 -22.40 20.72 0.26
CA ALA A 483 -21.45 20.82 1.38
C ALA A 483 -21.34 19.52 2.22
N ARG A 484 -22.27 18.57 2.03
CA ARG A 484 -22.21 17.26 2.68
C ARG A 484 -21.06 16.39 2.17
N ALA A 485 -20.75 16.46 0.87
CA ALA A 485 -19.67 15.66 0.28
C ALA A 485 -18.29 16.03 0.88
N SER A 486 -18.13 17.28 1.28
CA SER A 486 -16.90 17.79 1.88
C SER A 486 -16.62 17.25 3.30
N ILE A 487 -17.62 16.68 3.98
CA ILE A 487 -17.41 15.94 5.23
C ILE A 487 -16.68 14.63 4.95
N ASP A 488 -17.01 13.93 3.86
CA ASP A 488 -16.32 12.69 3.48
C ASP A 488 -14.87 12.97 3.06
N ALA A 489 -14.62 14.11 2.40
CA ALA A 489 -13.26 14.57 2.08
C ALA A 489 -12.45 14.90 3.35
N ALA A 490 -13.07 15.62 4.30
CA ALA A 490 -12.47 15.91 5.60
C ALA A 490 -12.16 14.62 6.37
N LEU A 491 -13.08 13.66 6.35
CA LEU A 491 -12.87 12.35 6.94
C LEU A 491 -11.68 11.63 6.31
N GLU A 492 -11.55 11.62 4.99
CA GLU A 492 -10.42 10.97 4.33
C GLU A 492 -9.07 11.59 4.74
N LYS A 493 -9.00 12.92 4.81
CA LYS A 493 -7.82 13.61 5.32
C LYS A 493 -7.46 13.17 6.74
N CYS A 494 -8.46 13.00 7.59
CA CYS A 494 -8.25 12.55 8.97
C CYS A 494 -7.78 11.09 9.03
N LYS A 495 -8.34 10.21 8.20
CA LYS A 495 -7.90 8.82 8.06
C LYS A 495 -6.44 8.72 7.64
N GLY A 496 -5.97 9.61 6.77
CA GLY A 496 -4.56 9.62 6.36
C GLY A 496 -3.56 9.80 7.49
N VAL A 497 -3.91 10.53 8.56
CA VAL A 497 -3.05 10.68 9.75
C VAL A 497 -3.00 9.38 10.59
N LEU A 498 -4.02 8.53 10.42
CA LEU A 498 -4.20 7.27 11.15
C LEU A 498 -3.71 6.05 10.35
N GLU A 499 -3.47 6.18 9.05
CA GLU A 499 -3.01 5.08 8.20
C GLU A 499 -1.72 4.45 8.76
N GLY A 500 -1.59 3.13 8.62
CA GLY A 500 -0.52 2.34 9.24
C GLY A 500 -0.78 2.04 10.73
N LYS A 501 -1.38 2.95 11.49
CA LYS A 501 -1.58 2.82 12.95
C LYS A 501 -2.82 2.01 13.34
N GLU A 502 -3.73 1.74 12.39
CA GLU A 502 -5.04 1.09 12.62
C GLU A 502 -4.93 -0.34 13.16
N HIS A 503 -3.86 -1.06 12.81
CA HIS A 503 -3.67 -2.47 13.11
C HIS A 503 -2.53 -2.76 14.09
N ILE A 504 -2.08 -1.74 14.82
CA ILE A 504 -0.94 -1.83 15.72
C ILE A 504 -1.33 -1.46 17.15
N GLN A 505 -0.84 -2.25 18.12
CA GLN A 505 -0.92 -1.94 19.55
C GLN A 505 0.16 -0.92 19.93
N GLY A 506 -0.22 0.11 20.69
CA GLY A 506 0.74 1.09 21.19
C GLY A 506 1.74 0.47 22.19
N PRO A 507 2.96 1.04 22.31
CA PRO A 507 4.03 0.48 23.14
C PRO A 507 3.69 0.38 24.64
N ASP A 508 2.74 1.18 25.13
CA ASP A 508 2.47 1.34 26.58
C ASP A 508 1.22 0.61 27.11
N SER A 509 0.52 -0.22 26.33
CA SER A 509 -0.63 -0.98 26.85
C SER A 509 -0.98 -2.24 26.04
N PRO A 510 -0.53 -3.43 26.47
CA PRO A 510 -1.00 -4.69 25.92
C PRO A 510 -2.52 -4.82 26.15
N GLY A 511 -3.30 -4.88 25.06
CA GLY A 511 -4.74 -5.11 25.13
C GLY A 511 -5.62 -3.90 25.48
N LYS A 512 -5.10 -2.66 25.53
CA LYS A 512 -5.95 -1.45 25.46
C LYS A 512 -5.91 -0.88 24.05
N GLU A 513 -7.08 -0.52 23.54
CA GLU A 513 -7.19 0.14 22.25
C GLU A 513 -6.36 1.44 22.24
N ASN A 514 -5.54 1.60 21.21
CA ASN A 514 -4.79 2.81 20.94
C ASN A 514 -5.76 4.01 20.97
N PRO A 515 -5.44 5.16 21.60
CA PRO A 515 -6.32 6.34 21.58
C PRO A 515 -6.76 6.77 20.16
N LEU A 516 -5.94 6.47 19.15
CA LEU A 516 -6.26 6.65 17.73
C LEU A 516 -7.43 5.77 17.25
N VAL A 517 -7.67 4.64 17.92
CA VAL A 517 -8.85 3.78 17.71
C VAL A 517 -10.11 4.46 18.21
N GLU A 518 -10.07 5.09 19.39
CA GLU A 518 -11.23 5.85 19.90
C GLU A 518 -11.61 7.01 18.96
N ILE A 519 -10.61 7.64 18.35
CA ILE A 519 -10.81 8.68 17.34
C ILE A 519 -11.45 8.06 16.09
N GLY A 520 -10.86 7.00 15.55
CA GLY A 520 -11.42 6.30 14.41
C GLY A 520 -12.87 5.85 14.65
N ASP A 521 -13.19 5.25 15.79
CA ASP A 521 -14.55 4.79 16.13
C ASP A 521 -15.60 5.90 16.17
N LYS A 522 -15.18 7.17 16.22
CA LYS A 522 -16.07 8.34 16.18
C LYS A 522 -16.10 9.04 14.81
N LEU A 523 -15.29 8.62 13.85
CA LEU A 523 -15.08 9.26 12.55
C LEU A 523 -15.92 8.62 11.41
N CYS A 524 -17.11 8.06 11.64
CA CYS A 524 -17.84 7.42 10.53
C CYS A 524 -18.41 8.39 9.47
N PRO A 525 -18.60 7.91 8.23
CA PRO A 525 -19.19 8.72 7.16
C PRO A 525 -20.64 9.11 7.49
N GLY A 526 -20.88 10.42 7.63
CA GLY A 526 -22.17 11.07 7.87
C GLY A 526 -22.63 11.15 9.34
N ASP A 527 -23.43 12.17 9.66
CA ASP A 527 -24.00 12.38 11.00
C ASP A 527 -24.83 11.17 11.48
N GLU A 528 -24.83 10.91 12.79
CA GLU A 528 -25.44 9.73 13.46
C GLU A 528 -26.91 9.43 13.06
N THR A 529 -27.63 10.41 12.53
CA THR A 529 -29.05 10.30 12.13
C THR A 529 -29.28 10.04 10.65
N GLU A 530 -28.30 10.29 9.77
CA GLU A 530 -28.47 10.19 8.31
C GLU A 530 -27.23 9.66 7.55
N GLY A 531 -26.15 9.31 8.25
CA GLY A 531 -24.92 8.76 7.66
C GLY A 531 -25.03 7.30 7.23
N ILE A 532 -23.95 6.76 6.66
CA ILE A 532 -23.88 5.36 6.17
C ILE A 532 -24.18 4.36 7.30
N CYS A 533 -23.96 4.74 8.57
CA CYS A 533 -24.34 3.93 9.73
C CYS A 533 -25.79 4.01 10.17
N SER A 534 -26.55 5.03 9.76
CA SER A 534 -28.02 5.13 9.86
C SER A 534 -28.64 4.64 11.19
N GLY A 535 -27.96 4.80 12.32
CA GLY A 535 -28.37 4.29 13.65
C GLY A 535 -28.49 2.75 13.81
N ASN A 536 -28.27 1.95 12.76
CA ASN A 536 -28.43 0.48 12.77
C ASN A 536 -27.10 -0.28 12.54
N GLY A 537 -26.02 0.44 12.20
CA GLY A 537 -24.66 -0.06 12.17
C GLY A 537 -23.83 0.48 13.33
N THR A 538 -22.84 -0.28 13.78
CA THR A 538 -21.84 0.14 14.75
C THR A 538 -20.68 0.81 14.01
N CYS A 539 -20.39 2.08 14.33
CA CYS A 539 -19.20 2.76 13.83
C CYS A 539 -17.95 2.25 14.54
N ARG A 540 -16.92 1.89 13.77
CA ARG A 540 -15.57 1.58 14.26
C ARG A 540 -14.53 2.06 13.26
N LEU A 541 -13.44 2.72 13.66
CA LEU A 541 -12.34 3.19 12.80
C LEU A 541 -12.76 3.94 11.50
N GLY A 542 -13.79 4.78 11.56
CA GLY A 542 -14.26 5.55 10.42
C GLY A 542 -15.00 4.70 9.40
N MET A 543 -15.50 3.56 9.86
CA MET A 543 -16.06 2.47 9.09
C MET A 543 -17.32 1.91 9.78
N CYS A 544 -18.31 1.54 8.99
CA CYS A 544 -19.61 1.11 9.46
C CYS A 544 -19.82 -0.40 9.41
N PHE A 545 -20.18 -1.03 10.54
CA PHE A 545 -20.38 -2.47 10.65
C PHE A 545 -21.84 -2.82 11.01
N GLY A 546 -22.48 -3.73 10.27
CA GLY A 546 -23.87 -4.17 10.54
C GLY A 546 -24.83 -3.93 9.37
N ARG A 547 -26.15 -3.92 9.64
CA ARG A 547 -27.15 -3.64 8.59
C ARG A 547 -27.15 -2.15 8.24
N ILE A 548 -26.43 -1.82 7.19
CA ILE A 548 -26.52 -0.54 6.49
C ILE A 548 -27.89 -0.51 5.77
N LYS A 549 -28.64 0.59 5.89
CA LYS A 549 -29.80 0.80 5.01
C LYS A 549 -29.24 1.14 3.63
N LEU A 550 -29.32 0.18 2.71
CA LEU A 550 -28.92 0.30 1.31
C LEU A 550 -29.77 1.33 0.57
#